data_AF-A0A1G7CWD6-F1
#
_entry.id   AF-A0A1G7CWD6-F1
#
_cell.length_a   1.000
_cell.length_b   1.000
_cell.length_c   1.000
_cell.angle_alpha   90.00
_cell.angle_beta   90.00
_cell.angle_gamma   90.00
#
_symmetry.space_group_name_H-M   'P 1'
#
loop_
_entity.id
_entity.type
_entity.pdbx_description
1 polymer ?
#
loop_
_entity_poly.entity_id
_entity_poly.type
_entity_poly.pdbx_seq_one_letter_code
_entity_poly.pdbx_strand_id
1 'polypeptide(L)'
;MLVRFIIILLLVTTSCIPLRVAPNLEEGKIVKAKKFVNNLPNQFSYVFDDPKEANEFYYYINAKYQLNYDDFNGNIPVVINGQTCYLTFYEVNKETKTVNLVPVLVDAALEDKGHAPVLKSLEVTRSGKWYLALTVTDDHLNDCLNEEHQNFEEVEKYVSNLRNEYLTTTHYIEVFLKAK
;
A
#
# COMPACT_ATOMS: atom_id res chain seq x y z
N MET A 1 8.30 -18.09 -42.71
CA MET A 1 7.89 -16.67 -42.57
C MET A 1 7.09 -16.43 -41.28
N LEU A 2 6.06 -17.25 -41.00
CA LEU A 2 5.22 -17.18 -39.80
C LEU A 2 5.99 -17.18 -38.46
N VAL A 3 6.99 -18.07 -38.30
CA VAL A 3 7.78 -18.20 -37.06
C VAL A 3 8.58 -16.94 -36.73
N ARG A 4 9.14 -16.26 -37.74
CA ARG A 4 9.87 -14.99 -37.55
C ARG A 4 8.93 -13.86 -37.10
N PHE A 5 7.71 -13.85 -37.62
CA PHE A 5 6.69 -12.88 -37.22
C PHE A 5 6.24 -13.09 -35.77
N ILE A 6 6.10 -14.35 -35.34
CA ILE A 6 5.77 -14.73 -33.96
C ILE A 6 6.88 -14.33 -32.99
N ILE A 7 8.16 -14.54 -33.35
CA ILE A 7 9.31 -14.14 -32.52
C ILE A 7 9.38 -12.62 -32.38
N ILE A 8 9.17 -11.87 -33.47
CA ILE A 8 9.12 -10.40 -33.42
C ILE A 8 7.97 -9.94 -32.51
N LEU A 9 6.77 -10.52 -32.66
CA LEU A 9 5.60 -10.18 -31.85
C LEU A 9 5.83 -10.43 -30.34
N LEU A 10 6.49 -11.55 -29.99
CA LEU A 10 6.88 -11.88 -28.61
C LEU A 10 7.91 -10.90 -28.02
N LEU A 11 8.79 -10.34 -28.85
CA LEU A 11 9.79 -9.36 -28.39
C LEU A 11 9.14 -7.98 -28.14
N VAL A 12 8.09 -7.60 -28.88
CA VAL A 12 7.41 -6.31 -28.67
C VAL A 12 6.62 -6.31 -27.36
N THR A 13 6.00 -7.43 -26.98
CA THR A 13 5.17 -7.52 -25.76
C THR A 13 5.96 -7.70 -24.46
N THR A 14 7.25 -8.06 -24.53
CA THR A 14 8.13 -8.21 -23.36
C THR A 14 9.04 -7.00 -23.12
N SER A 15 8.92 -5.96 -23.93
CA SER A 15 9.76 -4.76 -23.88
C SER A 15 9.56 -3.88 -22.64
N CYS A 16 8.56 -4.17 -21.80
CA CYS A 16 8.29 -3.46 -20.56
C CYS A 16 9.16 -4.00 -19.41
N ILE A 17 10.22 -3.27 -19.04
CA ILE A 17 11.05 -3.60 -17.87
C ILE A 17 10.58 -2.77 -16.67
N PRO A 18 10.22 -3.39 -15.54
CA PRO A 18 9.89 -2.64 -14.34
C PRO A 18 11.14 -1.98 -13.74
N LEU A 19 11.10 -0.67 -13.59
CA LEU A 19 12.11 0.13 -12.88
C LEU A 19 11.82 0.20 -11.37
N ARG A 20 10.54 0.15 -11.01
CA ARG A 20 10.05 0.11 -9.64
C ARG A 20 8.76 -0.69 -9.64
N VAL A 21 8.66 -1.71 -8.79
CA VAL A 21 7.45 -2.52 -8.61
C VAL A 21 6.86 -2.20 -7.26
N ALA A 22 5.59 -1.77 -7.24
CA ALA A 22 4.85 -1.68 -5.99
C ALA A 22 4.64 -3.10 -5.45
N PRO A 23 5.01 -3.40 -4.19
CA PRO A 23 4.96 -4.77 -3.68
C PRO A 23 3.51 -5.31 -3.64
N ASN A 24 3.34 -6.61 -3.80
CA ASN A 24 2.08 -7.26 -3.43
C ASN A 24 2.11 -7.53 -1.92
N LEU A 25 1.17 -6.93 -1.19
CA LEU A 25 0.99 -7.10 0.25
C LEU A 25 -0.45 -7.51 0.56
N GLU A 26 -1.03 -8.39 -0.25
CA GLU A 26 -2.38 -8.90 -0.03
C GLU A 26 -2.53 -9.45 1.38
N GLU A 27 -1.64 -10.31 1.87
CA GLU A 27 -1.68 -10.90 3.22
C GLU A 27 -1.25 -9.93 4.35
N GLY A 28 -0.81 -8.73 3.98
CA GLY A 28 -0.21 -7.76 4.88
C GLY A 28 1.20 -8.15 5.35
N LYS A 29 1.96 -7.16 5.83
CA LYS A 29 3.33 -7.37 6.28
C LYS A 29 3.78 -6.29 7.26
N ILE A 30 4.50 -6.68 8.30
CA ILE A 30 5.21 -5.74 9.18
C ILE A 30 6.48 -5.23 8.49
N VAL A 31 6.59 -3.92 8.33
CA VAL A 31 7.74 -3.23 7.72
C VAL A 31 8.05 -1.95 8.47
N LYS A 32 9.27 -1.42 8.35
CA LYS A 32 9.59 -0.07 8.85
C LYS A 32 8.86 0.98 7.99
N ALA A 33 7.93 1.74 8.57
CA ALA A 33 7.04 2.65 7.84
C ALA A 33 7.81 3.66 6.99
N LYS A 34 8.79 4.34 7.60
CA LYS A 34 9.67 5.30 6.90
C LYS A 34 10.44 4.69 5.71
N LYS A 35 10.77 3.39 5.76
CA LYS A 35 11.39 2.68 4.61
C LYS A 35 10.36 2.31 3.54
N PHE A 36 9.11 2.11 3.93
CA PHE A 36 8.02 1.81 3.01
C PHE A 36 7.61 3.06 2.22
N VAL A 37 7.34 4.18 2.91
CA VAL A 37 7.12 5.51 2.34
C VAL A 37 7.80 6.56 3.22
N ASN A 38 8.62 7.43 2.61
CA ASN A 38 9.55 8.30 3.34
C ASN A 38 8.90 9.35 4.27
N ASN A 39 7.62 9.69 4.06
CA ASN A 39 6.88 10.65 4.87
C ASN A 39 6.18 10.01 6.09
N LEU A 40 6.31 8.69 6.26
CA LEU A 40 5.77 7.98 7.42
C LEU A 40 6.74 8.01 8.62
N PRO A 41 6.23 7.83 9.85
CA PRO A 41 7.04 7.80 11.06
C PRO A 41 8.12 6.71 11.05
N ASN A 42 9.17 6.90 11.85
CA ASN A 42 10.25 5.91 11.98
C ASN A 42 9.90 4.77 12.96
N GLN A 43 8.75 4.12 12.76
CA GLN A 43 8.25 2.98 13.54
C GLN A 43 7.90 1.80 12.61
N PHE A 44 7.64 0.64 13.17
CA PHE A 44 7.10 -0.50 12.43
C PHE A 44 5.62 -0.26 12.14
N SER A 45 5.18 -0.74 10.98
CA SER A 45 3.79 -0.70 10.55
C SER A 45 3.40 -2.00 9.94
N TYR A 46 2.18 -2.43 10.22
CA TYR A 46 1.52 -3.49 9.48
C TYR A 46 0.90 -2.87 8.22
N VAL A 47 1.41 -3.26 7.05
CA VAL A 47 1.05 -2.66 5.77
C VAL A 47 0.39 -3.69 4.88
N PHE A 48 -0.73 -3.34 4.26
CA PHE A 48 -1.44 -4.21 3.33
C PHE A 48 -2.05 -3.44 2.17
N ASP A 49 -2.37 -4.16 1.09
CA ASP A 49 -3.02 -3.60 -0.10
C ASP A 49 -4.41 -3.05 0.24
N ASP A 50 -4.72 -1.83 -0.19
CA ASP A 50 -6.07 -1.26 -0.06
C ASP A 50 -6.75 -1.20 -1.45
N PRO A 51 -7.67 -2.13 -1.74
CA PRO A 51 -8.39 -2.15 -3.01
C PRO A 51 -9.65 -1.27 -3.00
N LYS A 52 -10.00 -0.66 -1.86
CA LYS A 52 -11.20 0.17 -1.72
C LYS A 52 -10.90 1.63 -2.11
N GLU A 53 -11.96 2.41 -2.25
CA GLU A 53 -11.86 3.84 -2.57
C GLU A 53 -11.25 4.62 -1.39
N ALA A 54 -10.72 5.81 -1.69
CA ALA A 54 -10.10 6.67 -0.68
C ALA A 54 -11.07 6.98 0.49
N ASN A 55 -10.55 7.00 1.71
CA ASN A 55 -11.28 7.20 2.97
C ASN A 55 -12.23 6.06 3.40
N GLU A 56 -12.30 4.94 2.67
CA GLU A 56 -13.14 3.80 3.09
C GLU A 56 -12.68 3.23 4.44
N PHE A 57 -11.36 3.20 4.69
CA PHE A 57 -10.82 2.78 5.99
C PHE A 57 -11.18 3.76 7.11
N TYR A 58 -11.19 5.06 6.83
CA TYR A 58 -11.66 6.06 7.77
C TYR A 58 -13.11 5.81 8.20
N TYR A 59 -14.02 5.57 7.24
CA TYR A 59 -15.43 5.30 7.56
C TYR A 59 -15.59 4.00 8.35
N TYR A 60 -14.83 2.97 8.00
CA TYR A 60 -14.78 1.70 8.73
C TYR A 60 -14.36 1.90 10.19
N ILE A 61 -13.22 2.56 10.43
CA ILE A 61 -12.69 2.85 11.77
C ILE A 61 -13.69 3.67 12.58
N ASN A 62 -14.26 4.72 11.98
CA ASN A 62 -15.23 5.57 12.65
C ASN A 62 -16.49 4.78 13.06
N ALA A 63 -17.00 3.92 12.18
CA ALA A 63 -18.14 3.05 12.49
C ALA A 63 -17.81 2.01 13.58
N LYS A 64 -16.60 1.46 13.58
CA LYS A 64 -16.16 0.42 14.51
C LYS A 64 -15.94 0.94 15.92
N TYR A 65 -15.26 2.09 16.06
CA TYR A 65 -14.86 2.63 17.37
C TYR A 65 -15.73 3.79 17.85
N GLN A 66 -16.70 4.23 17.04
CA GLN A 66 -17.62 5.33 17.37
C GLN A 66 -16.85 6.58 17.83
N LEU A 67 -15.84 6.98 17.05
CA LEU A 67 -14.97 8.08 17.40
C LEU A 67 -15.77 9.39 17.47
N ASN A 68 -15.57 10.17 18.52
CA ASN A 68 -16.12 11.53 18.57
C ASN A 68 -15.24 12.46 17.74
N TYR A 69 -15.87 13.44 17.08
CA TYR A 69 -15.23 14.34 16.10
C TYR A 69 -14.05 15.15 16.68
N ASP A 70 -13.96 15.28 18.01
CA ASP A 70 -12.93 16.03 18.72
C ASP A 70 -11.70 15.19 19.15
N ASP A 71 -11.74 13.85 19.02
CA ASP A 71 -10.68 12.92 19.46
C ASP A 71 -9.55 12.72 18.41
N PHE A 72 -9.51 13.56 17.37
CA PHE A 72 -8.69 13.41 16.17
C PHE A 72 -7.18 13.69 16.33
N ASN A 73 -6.57 13.27 17.45
CA ASN A 73 -5.11 13.23 17.57
C ASN A 73 -4.46 12.12 16.74
N GLY A 74 -5.23 11.36 15.95
CA GLY A 74 -4.74 10.26 15.12
C GLY A 74 -4.44 8.97 15.90
N ASN A 75 -4.77 8.93 17.19
CA ASN A 75 -4.50 7.81 18.08
C ASN A 75 -5.82 7.20 18.58
N ILE A 76 -6.23 6.10 17.97
CA ILE A 76 -7.46 5.39 18.30
C ILE A 76 -7.17 4.42 19.45
N PRO A 77 -7.77 4.61 20.64
CA PRO A 77 -7.55 3.70 21.75
C PRO A 77 -8.17 2.32 21.46
N VAL A 78 -7.38 1.27 21.64
CA VAL A 78 -7.79 -0.12 21.44
C VAL A 78 -7.30 -0.98 22.60
N VAL A 79 -8.09 -1.96 23.02
CA VAL A 79 -7.67 -2.89 24.09
C VAL A 79 -7.13 -4.17 23.46
N ILE A 80 -5.85 -4.45 23.69
CA ILE A 80 -5.15 -5.64 23.19
C ILE A 80 -4.52 -6.34 24.40
N ASN A 81 -4.88 -7.61 24.62
CA ASN A 81 -4.41 -8.39 25.77
C ASN A 81 -4.64 -7.72 27.15
N GLY A 82 -5.74 -6.98 27.30
CA GLY A 82 -6.06 -6.23 28.51
C GLY A 82 -5.26 -4.93 28.71
N GLN A 83 -4.33 -4.60 27.81
CA GLN A 83 -3.62 -3.32 27.78
C GLN A 83 -4.28 -2.35 26.80
N THR A 84 -4.33 -1.07 27.16
CA THR A 84 -4.73 -0.01 26.21
C THR A 84 -3.54 0.32 25.32
N CYS A 85 -3.74 0.19 24.01
CA CYS A 85 -2.82 0.61 22.97
C CYS A 85 -3.48 1.68 22.09
N TYR A 86 -2.68 2.33 21.24
CA TYR A 86 -3.13 3.41 20.36
C TYR A 86 -2.80 3.06 18.92
N LEU A 87 -3.84 2.90 18.11
CA LEU A 87 -3.78 2.62 16.68
C LEU A 87 -3.79 3.94 15.88
N THR A 88 -2.89 4.05 14.91
CA THR A 88 -2.91 5.10 13.87
C THR A 88 -2.87 4.44 12.51
N PHE A 89 -3.47 5.07 11.50
CA PHE A 89 -3.45 4.57 10.13
C PHE A 89 -3.07 5.65 9.12
N TYR A 90 -2.51 5.21 7.99
CA TYR A 90 -2.12 6.06 6.87
C TYR A 90 -2.55 5.39 5.56
N GLU A 91 -3.27 6.11 4.70
CA GLU A 91 -3.51 5.73 3.30
C GLU A 91 -2.33 6.23 2.45
N VAL A 92 -1.62 5.31 1.78
CA VAL A 92 -0.42 5.65 1.01
C VAL A 92 -0.43 5.01 -0.38
N ASN A 93 0.05 5.76 -1.37
CA ASN A 93 0.21 5.28 -2.74
C ASN A 93 1.68 4.94 -3.04
N LYS A 94 1.94 3.83 -3.73
CA LYS A 94 3.23 3.56 -4.39
C LYS A 94 3.05 3.39 -5.90
N GLU A 95 3.87 4.12 -6.65
CA GLU A 95 3.95 3.99 -8.10
C GLU A 95 4.78 2.76 -8.52
N THR A 96 4.19 1.93 -9.36
CA THR A 96 4.90 1.05 -10.28
C THR A 96 5.34 1.86 -11.49
N LYS A 97 6.62 1.81 -11.85
CA LYS A 97 7.19 2.49 -13.01
C LYS A 97 7.82 1.46 -13.93
N THR A 98 7.46 1.46 -15.20
CA THR A 98 8.07 0.60 -16.22
C THR A 98 8.70 1.45 -17.32
N VAL A 99 9.73 0.93 -17.96
CA VAL A 99 10.30 1.46 -19.19
C VAL A 99 9.92 0.56 -20.35
N ASN A 100 9.47 1.12 -21.46
CA ASN A 100 9.17 0.42 -22.69
C ASN A 100 10.34 0.58 -23.67
N LEU A 101 11.06 -0.52 -23.93
CA LEU A 101 12.27 -0.50 -24.75
C LEU A 101 11.99 -0.24 -26.23
N VAL A 102 10.78 -0.53 -26.74
CA VAL A 102 10.49 -0.36 -28.17
C VAL A 102 10.45 1.12 -28.58
N PRO A 103 9.68 2.00 -27.91
CA PRO A 103 9.76 3.44 -28.09
C PRO A 103 11.19 3.99 -27.96
N VAL A 104 11.96 3.54 -26.96
CA VAL A 104 13.35 3.96 -26.75
C VAL A 104 14.24 3.64 -27.95
N LEU A 105 14.14 2.42 -28.49
CA LEU A 105 14.93 2.01 -29.66
C LEU A 105 14.52 2.76 -30.93
N VAL A 106 13.22 3.05 -31.09
CA VAL A 106 12.71 3.82 -32.23
C VAL A 106 13.18 5.27 -32.17
N ASP A 107 13.05 5.92 -31.01
CA ASP A 107 13.50 7.30 -30.82
C ASP A 107 15.04 7.41 -30.99
N ALA A 108 15.82 6.44 -30.50
CA ALA A 108 17.27 6.40 -30.75
C ALA A 108 17.63 6.29 -32.24
N ALA A 109 16.88 5.50 -33.02
CA ALA A 109 17.08 5.37 -34.46
C ALA A 109 16.63 6.61 -35.25
N LEU A 110 15.66 7.37 -34.73
CA LEU A 110 15.26 8.66 -35.29
C LEU A 110 16.33 9.72 -35.04
N GLU A 111 16.88 9.77 -33.82
CA GLU A 111 17.94 10.69 -33.43
C GLU A 111 19.23 10.47 -34.26
N ASP A 112 19.63 9.21 -34.50
CA ASP A 112 20.76 8.88 -35.40
C ASP A 112 20.56 9.42 -36.83
N LYS A 113 19.30 9.53 -37.26
CA LYS A 113 18.91 10.09 -38.56
C LYS A 113 18.68 11.60 -38.54
N GLY A 114 18.96 12.27 -37.41
CA GLY A 114 18.78 13.71 -37.24
C GLY A 114 17.33 14.15 -37.05
N HIS A 115 16.43 13.22 -36.72
CA HIS A 115 15.05 13.53 -36.37
C HIS A 115 14.89 13.66 -34.85
N ALA A 116 13.97 14.52 -34.42
CA ALA A 116 13.63 14.62 -33.00
C ALA A 116 12.90 13.36 -32.52
N PRO A 117 13.10 12.94 -31.26
CA PRO A 117 12.36 11.83 -30.65
C PRO A 117 10.89 12.23 -30.48
N VAL A 118 9.97 11.33 -30.85
CA VAL A 118 8.51 11.59 -30.86
C VAL A 118 7.73 10.66 -29.95
N LEU A 119 8.36 9.60 -29.42
CA LEU A 119 7.72 8.57 -28.59
C LEU A 119 8.11 8.65 -27.11
N LYS A 120 8.82 9.69 -26.67
CA LYS A 120 9.21 9.92 -25.25
C LYS A 120 8.09 9.71 -24.22
N SER A 121 6.84 10.06 -24.53
CA SER A 121 5.71 9.86 -23.61
C SER A 121 5.31 8.39 -23.44
N LEU A 122 5.71 7.52 -24.36
CA LEU A 122 5.45 6.07 -24.35
C LEU A 122 6.62 5.26 -23.80
N GLU A 123 7.81 5.87 -23.66
CA GLU A 123 9.01 5.21 -23.11
C GLU A 123 8.85 4.83 -21.63
N VAL A 124 8.00 5.53 -20.87
CA VAL A 124 7.83 5.30 -19.43
C VAL A 124 6.34 5.28 -19.09
N THR A 125 5.89 4.22 -18.42
CA THR A 125 4.53 4.17 -17.86
C THR A 125 4.55 4.15 -16.33
N ARG A 126 3.49 4.65 -15.70
CA ARG A 126 3.31 4.66 -14.25
C ARG A 126 1.90 4.16 -13.89
N SER A 127 1.81 3.36 -12.83
CA SER A 127 0.54 2.93 -12.24
C SER A 127 0.65 2.94 -10.71
N GLY A 128 -0.32 3.55 -10.03
CA GLY A 128 -0.33 3.67 -8.57
C GLY A 128 -1.05 2.48 -7.91
N LYS A 129 -0.50 1.98 -6.81
CA LYS A 129 -1.16 1.01 -5.92
C LYS A 129 -1.30 1.61 -4.53
N TRP A 130 -2.50 1.48 -3.95
CA TRP A 130 -2.82 2.00 -2.63
C TRP A 130 -2.61 0.95 -1.54
N TYR A 131 -2.21 1.43 -0.36
CA TYR A 131 -1.94 0.63 0.82
C TYR A 131 -2.45 1.35 2.06
N LEU A 132 -2.82 0.57 3.05
CA LEU A 132 -2.98 1.03 4.42
C LEU A 132 -1.75 0.64 5.22
N ALA A 133 -1.21 1.60 5.97
CA ALA A 133 -0.15 1.38 6.95
C ALA A 133 -0.69 1.64 8.34
N LEU A 134 -0.70 0.62 9.19
CA LEU A 134 -1.18 0.67 10.57
C LEU A 134 -0.01 0.69 11.54
N THR A 135 -0.02 1.59 12.50
CA THR A 135 0.94 1.61 13.61
C THR A 135 0.23 1.46 14.93
N VAL A 136 0.87 0.78 15.88
CA VAL A 136 0.32 0.59 17.22
C VAL A 136 1.37 0.98 18.24
N THR A 137 0.98 1.79 19.23
CA THR A 137 1.85 2.16 20.35
C THR A 137 1.19 1.88 21.69
N ASP A 138 1.98 1.72 22.75
CA ASP A 138 1.47 1.66 24.12
C ASP A 138 1.29 3.07 24.70
N ASP A 139 0.90 3.15 25.98
CA ASP A 139 0.77 4.38 26.75
C ASP A 139 2.09 5.14 26.98
N HIS A 140 3.21 4.48 26.79
CA HIS A 140 4.56 5.05 26.82
C HIS A 140 5.10 5.40 25.43
N LEU A 141 4.26 5.28 24.38
CA LEU A 141 4.61 5.50 22.97
C LEU A 141 5.65 4.51 22.43
N ASN A 142 5.82 3.35 23.07
CA ASN A 142 6.65 2.28 22.54
C ASN A 142 6.01 1.64 21.32
N ASP A 143 6.83 1.24 20.35
CA ASP A 143 6.40 0.60 19.12
C ASP A 143 5.95 -0.85 19.38
N CYS A 144 4.64 -1.08 19.42
CA CYS A 144 4.06 -2.39 19.70
C CYS A 144 4.22 -3.39 18.55
N LEU A 145 4.62 -2.94 17.36
CA LEU A 145 4.90 -3.79 16.20
C LEU A 145 6.41 -4.07 16.02
N ASN A 146 7.23 -3.67 17.00
CA ASN A 146 8.60 -4.15 17.12
C ASN A 146 8.59 -5.57 17.70
N GLU A 147 9.34 -6.50 17.10
CA GLU A 147 9.45 -7.91 17.52
C GLU A 147 9.96 -8.10 18.96
N GLU A 148 10.67 -7.10 19.50
CA GLU A 148 11.16 -7.09 20.87
C GLU A 148 10.11 -6.62 21.89
N HIS A 149 8.95 -6.12 21.44
CA HIS A 149 7.89 -5.65 22.32
C HIS A 149 7.11 -6.81 22.94
N GLN A 150 6.78 -6.71 24.24
CA GLN A 150 6.16 -7.80 25.01
C GLN A 150 4.83 -8.33 24.45
N ASN A 151 4.06 -7.47 23.75
CA ASN A 151 2.77 -7.82 23.15
C ASN A 151 2.83 -7.95 21.61
N PHE A 152 4.02 -8.15 21.04
CA PHE A 152 4.20 -8.17 19.59
C PHE A 152 3.23 -9.15 18.89
N GLU A 153 3.13 -10.39 19.38
CA GLU A 153 2.29 -11.43 18.77
C GLU A 153 0.79 -11.07 18.82
N GLU A 154 0.31 -10.56 19.95
CA GLU A 154 -1.07 -10.15 20.12
C GLU A 154 -1.43 -8.94 19.27
N VAL A 155 -0.49 -8.00 19.13
CA VAL A 155 -0.66 -6.79 18.33
C VAL A 155 -0.64 -7.13 16.84
N GLU A 156 0.27 -7.98 16.39
CA GLU A 156 0.29 -8.51 15.01
C GLU A 156 -1.03 -9.21 14.66
N LYS A 157 -1.48 -10.11 15.55
CA LYS A 157 -2.76 -10.80 15.39
C LYS A 157 -3.92 -9.81 15.33
N TYR A 158 -3.91 -8.78 16.16
CA TYR A 158 -4.94 -7.74 16.18
C TYR A 158 -5.03 -7.00 14.84
N VAL A 159 -3.92 -6.47 14.33
CA VAL A 159 -3.92 -5.70 13.07
C VAL A 159 -4.20 -6.58 11.85
N SER A 160 -3.79 -7.84 11.87
CA SER A 160 -4.14 -8.83 10.84
C SER A 160 -5.65 -9.12 10.81
N ASN A 161 -6.26 -9.28 11.99
CA ASN A 161 -7.72 -9.45 12.09
C ASN A 161 -8.47 -8.19 11.65
N LEU A 162 -7.97 -7.00 12.04
CA LEU A 162 -8.56 -5.72 11.64
C LEU A 162 -8.56 -5.54 10.11
N ARG A 163 -7.46 -5.92 9.45
CA ARG A 163 -7.38 -5.99 7.98
C ARG A 163 -8.45 -6.91 7.41
N ASN A 164 -8.55 -8.14 7.91
CA ASN A 164 -9.52 -9.11 7.39
C ASN A 164 -10.97 -8.63 7.53
N GLU A 165 -11.31 -8.06 8.69
CA GLU A 165 -12.63 -7.48 8.94
C GLU A 165 -12.92 -6.29 8.02
N TYR A 166 -11.97 -5.37 7.85
CA TYR A 166 -12.11 -4.24 6.93
C TYR A 166 -12.35 -4.70 5.49
N LEU A 167 -11.50 -5.60 4.98
CA LEU A 167 -11.57 -6.06 3.58
C LEU A 167 -12.84 -6.87 3.28
N THR A 168 -13.41 -7.55 4.28
CA THR A 168 -14.67 -8.31 4.13
C THR A 168 -15.92 -7.46 4.38
N THR A 169 -15.78 -6.27 4.98
CA THR A 169 -16.90 -5.36 5.21
C THR A 169 -17.35 -4.73 3.89
N THR A 170 -18.60 -5.01 3.49
CA THR A 170 -19.20 -4.45 2.26
C THR A 170 -20.17 -3.30 2.57
N HIS A 171 -20.85 -3.35 3.73
CA HIS A 171 -21.75 -2.30 4.21
C HIS A 171 -21.45 -1.93 5.65
N TYR A 172 -21.03 -0.69 5.90
CA TYR A 172 -20.65 -0.18 7.23
C TYR A 172 -21.77 -0.22 8.27
N ILE A 173 -23.03 -0.32 7.82
CA ILE A 173 -24.19 -0.57 8.69
C ILE A 173 -24.00 -1.85 9.53
N GLU A 174 -23.36 -2.88 8.96
CA GLU A 174 -23.16 -4.17 9.63
C GLU A 174 -22.10 -4.07 10.74
N VAL A 175 -21.09 -3.21 10.56
CA VAL A 175 -20.07 -2.93 11.57
C VAL A 175 -20.69 -2.15 12.73
N PHE A 176 -21.48 -1.11 12.42
CA PHE A 176 -22.20 -0.34 13.44
C PHE A 176 -23.14 -1.21 14.28
N LEU A 177 -23.86 -2.16 13.64
CA LEU A 177 -24.76 -3.07 14.34
C LEU A 177 -24.04 -4.11 15.22
N LYS A 178 -22.80 -4.50 14.90
CA LYS A 178 -21.98 -5.42 15.71
C LYS A 178 -21.25 -4.75 16.86
N ALA A 179 -21.01 -3.45 16.76
CA ALA A 179 -20.32 -2.66 17.79
C ALA A 179 -21.24 -2.24 18.97
N LYS A 180 -22.55 -2.53 18.86
CA LYS A 180 -23.56 -2.27 19.89
C LYS A 180 -23.85 -3.53 20.71
#